data_AF-A0A9C9L095-F1
#
_entry.id   AF-A0A9C9L095-F1
#
_cell.length_a   1.000
_cell.length_b   1.000
_cell.length_c   1.000
_cell.angle_alpha   90.00
_cell.angle_beta   90.00
_cell.angle_gamma   90.00
#
_symmetry.space_group_name_H-M   'P 1'
#
loop_
_entity.id
_entity.type
_entity.pdbx_description
1 polymer ?
#
loop_
_entity_poly.entity_id
_entity_poly.type
_entity_poly.pdbx_seq_one_letter_code
_entity_poly.pdbx_strand_id
1 'polypeptide(L)'
;MPMNAGNPRTHIFQPLKRGLSILSILSLLLFGFYGCSSGSGTDTTSGSNDAELVISLTDAEGDFLSYTVDVQSIKMRQNNGAEIETLPLTTQLDFARYVEVTEFLTTATVPSGHYTGAQIVLDFSNAIITVQDDNGNAINATPQDINGNPVGLLTVDLSFNGSSDFIIAPGIPAHITLDFDLDASNDVIINGTAATVIVKPVLIADTLLEKPKPHRLRGVLGRVDETAQSFNVLMRPFRHRPNNNPNNRFGKLQVQVSDKTSFEIDGVVYNSTDGITQLASLNPAPAIIVLGEVAPKDALTRKRSFNALEVYAGSSVPWGTKDIVSGNVISRSANTLVIRGATLIRTDGSFAFNDNVTLTMDENTTVVKQADFTGNYTTADISVGQQLTVTGTITDNTQLALNADHVRMNYTSVSGSVVSVSPLAMNLQNIDRRRIALFDFTGTGTDVSTDADASNYEVDSATLSLSNLQIGAPLIVRGHVRPFASAPEDFTARTLLDASNMRAHLVTGFASGSLNAISSISDAGLLLDLQDAGDRHHMIRAGISTDLLSLITVPMIVPTDSGNGLYVIVRDTAVRVYTDFSSFQSALNTALDGNTLITSVHANGQYDANLNQLVSAKINIRLTGL
;
A
#
# COMPACT_ATOMS: atom_id res chain seq x y z
N MET A 1 -71.27 5.70 -47.50
CA MET A 1 -72.53 6.22 -46.90
C MET A 1 -72.19 6.77 -45.51
N PRO A 2 -72.96 7.72 -44.94
CA PRO A 2 -72.55 8.55 -43.79
C PRO A 2 -72.79 7.84 -42.43
N MET A 3 -72.45 8.35 -41.23
CA MET A 3 -72.50 9.72 -40.68
C MET A 3 -71.50 9.97 -39.52
N ASN A 4 -71.20 11.26 -39.24
CA ASN A 4 -71.04 11.99 -37.94
C ASN A 4 -70.70 11.24 -36.63
N ALA A 5 -69.99 11.80 -35.64
CA ALA A 5 -69.32 13.10 -35.40
C ALA A 5 -68.32 12.94 -34.21
N GLY A 6 -67.47 13.89 -33.79
CA GLY A 6 -67.33 15.32 -34.12
C GLY A 6 -66.03 15.97 -33.57
N ASN A 7 -66.03 17.30 -33.48
CA ASN A 7 -64.90 18.22 -33.16
C ASN A 7 -65.48 19.36 -32.24
N PRO A 8 -64.77 20.40 -31.70
CA PRO A 8 -63.40 20.84 -32.02
C PRO A 8 -62.49 21.45 -30.90
N ARG A 9 -61.19 21.58 -31.25
CA ARG A 9 -60.24 22.71 -30.99
C ARG A 9 -59.86 23.17 -29.56
N THR A 10 -58.60 22.86 -29.20
CA THR A 10 -57.45 23.80 -29.06
C THR A 10 -57.69 25.30 -28.85
N HIS A 11 -56.83 25.96 -28.04
CA HIS A 11 -55.85 26.97 -28.52
C HIS A 11 -54.71 27.21 -27.51
N ILE A 12 -53.64 27.89 -27.93
CA ILE A 12 -52.28 27.93 -27.31
C ILE A 12 -51.63 29.31 -27.54
N PHE A 13 -50.74 29.76 -26.62
CA PHE A 13 -49.79 30.90 -26.73
C PHE A 13 -50.41 32.34 -26.76
N GLN A 14 -49.78 33.46 -26.33
CA GLN A 14 -48.43 33.70 -25.74
C GLN A 14 -48.40 34.92 -24.72
N PRO A 15 -47.32 35.74 -24.47
CA PRO A 15 -46.91 36.08 -23.08
C PRO A 15 -46.94 37.58 -22.70
N LEU A 16 -46.58 37.94 -21.44
CA LEU A 16 -45.58 39.01 -21.19
C LEU A 16 -44.94 39.04 -19.78
N LYS A 17 -43.83 39.77 -19.73
CA LYS A 17 -42.78 39.98 -18.72
C LYS A 17 -43.17 40.74 -17.42
N ARG A 18 -42.43 40.44 -16.34
CA ARG A 18 -41.89 41.32 -15.27
C ARG A 18 -42.88 42.08 -14.33
N GLY A 19 -42.63 41.96 -13.02
CA GLY A 19 -43.10 42.87 -11.95
C GLY A 19 -42.33 42.59 -10.65
N LEU A 20 -41.95 43.62 -9.90
CA LEU A 20 -41.04 43.51 -8.73
C LEU A 20 -41.73 43.97 -7.43
N SER A 21 -41.27 43.41 -6.30
CA SER A 21 -41.22 44.05 -4.96
C SER A 21 -42.46 44.20 -4.04
N ILE A 22 -42.30 43.63 -2.83
CA ILE A 22 -42.45 44.27 -1.49
C ILE A 22 -43.85 44.76 -1.03
N LEU A 23 -44.38 44.20 0.06
CA LEU A 23 -44.36 44.79 1.43
C LEU A 23 -44.80 43.78 2.53
N SER A 24 -44.62 44.13 3.81
CA SER A 24 -44.65 43.26 5.01
C SER A 24 -45.94 43.32 5.86
N ILE A 25 -45.89 42.69 7.05
CA ILE A 25 -46.77 42.72 8.26
C ILE A 25 -47.45 41.33 8.49
N LEU A 26 -47.13 40.49 9.48
CA LEU A 26 -46.69 40.56 10.90
C LEU A 26 -47.85 40.67 11.93
N SER A 27 -48.03 39.62 12.77
CA SER A 27 -48.64 39.57 14.13
C SER A 27 -49.40 38.24 14.36
N LEU A 28 -49.59 37.65 15.56
CA LEU A 28 -48.80 37.49 16.81
C LEU A 28 -49.59 36.55 17.78
N LEU A 29 -48.90 35.76 18.63
CA LEU A 29 -49.29 35.05 19.89
C LEU A 29 -48.75 33.59 19.90
N LEU A 30 -48.03 32.98 20.87
CA LEU A 30 -47.47 33.31 22.22
C LEU A 30 -48.14 32.61 23.43
N PHE A 31 -47.33 32.25 24.45
CA PHE A 31 -47.58 31.40 25.66
C PHE A 31 -47.62 29.87 25.39
N GLY A 32 -47.05 28.97 26.21
CA GLY A 32 -46.22 29.03 27.43
C GLY A 32 -45.98 27.58 27.98
N PHE A 33 -45.19 27.26 29.02
CA PHE A 33 -44.23 27.99 29.89
C PHE A 33 -43.35 26.98 30.70
N TYR A 34 -42.45 27.45 31.59
CA TYR A 34 -41.55 26.70 32.53
C TYR A 34 -40.30 25.97 31.93
N GLY A 35 -39.08 26.09 32.49
CA GLY A 35 -38.57 27.07 33.46
C GLY A 35 -37.25 26.72 34.20
N CYS A 36 -36.34 27.70 34.33
CA CYS A 36 -35.19 27.81 35.28
C CYS A 36 -34.07 26.73 35.30
N SER A 37 -32.84 26.99 35.81
CA SER A 37 -32.04 28.24 35.96
C SER A 37 -30.62 27.90 36.49
N SER A 38 -29.58 28.56 35.96
CA SER A 38 -28.31 29.01 36.61
C SER A 38 -27.07 28.82 35.71
N GLY A 39 -26.03 29.66 35.93
CA GLY A 39 -24.72 29.54 35.25
C GLY A 39 -24.48 30.55 34.12
N SER A 40 -24.35 31.84 34.45
CA SER A 40 -23.87 32.84 33.48
C SER A 40 -22.33 32.86 33.47
N GLY A 41 -21.74 32.25 32.44
CA GLY A 41 -20.38 32.55 31.99
C GLY A 41 -20.47 33.37 30.70
N THR A 42 -19.77 34.50 30.63
CA THR A 42 -19.71 35.32 29.42
C THR A 42 -18.65 34.77 28.47
N ASP A 43 -18.96 33.68 27.77
CA ASP A 43 -18.15 33.25 26.64
C ASP A 43 -18.36 34.22 25.47
N THR A 44 -17.27 34.82 25.01
CA THR A 44 -17.21 35.57 23.77
C THR A 44 -17.57 34.65 22.60
N THR A 45 -18.23 35.19 21.57
CA THR A 45 -18.50 34.46 20.32
C THR A 45 -17.22 34.29 19.50
N SER A 46 -16.29 33.48 20.01
CA SER A 46 -15.23 32.86 19.22
C SER A 46 -15.91 31.92 18.23
N GLY A 47 -15.95 32.32 16.96
CA GLY A 47 -16.21 31.36 15.90
C GLY A 47 -15.19 30.24 16.01
N SER A 48 -15.64 28.98 16.02
CA SER A 48 -14.76 27.82 15.99
C SER A 48 -13.91 27.89 14.72
N ASN A 49 -12.68 28.36 14.86
CA ASN A 49 -11.69 28.36 13.79
C ASN A 49 -11.21 26.95 13.46
N ASP A 50 -11.64 25.93 14.21
CA ASP A 50 -11.23 24.56 13.98
C ASP A 50 -11.85 23.94 12.72
N ALA A 51 -11.12 22.96 12.18
CA ALA A 51 -11.40 22.25 10.95
C ALA A 51 -11.02 20.77 11.10
N GLU A 52 -11.47 19.95 10.16
CA GLU A 52 -11.16 18.51 10.13
C GLU A 52 -9.90 18.27 9.30
N LEU A 53 -8.97 17.50 9.85
CA LEU A 53 -7.78 16.99 9.15
C LEU A 53 -7.81 15.46 9.16
N VAL A 54 -7.92 14.87 7.96
CA VAL A 54 -7.72 13.45 7.73
C VAL A 54 -6.23 13.19 7.53
N ILE A 55 -5.68 12.19 8.22
CA ILE A 55 -4.31 11.71 7.99
C ILE A 55 -4.36 10.27 7.53
N SER A 56 -3.68 10.00 6.42
CA SER A 56 -3.48 8.67 5.85
C SER A 56 -2.00 8.30 5.80
N LEU A 57 -1.72 6.99 5.76
CA LEU A 57 -0.38 6.44 5.56
C LEU A 57 -0.34 5.61 4.27
N THR A 58 0.79 5.65 3.58
CA THR A 58 1.16 4.67 2.57
C THR A 58 2.67 4.40 2.59
N ASP A 59 3.12 3.46 1.78
CA ASP A 59 4.51 2.98 1.72
C ASP A 59 4.93 2.77 0.25
N ALA A 60 6.22 2.89 -0.03
CA ALA A 60 6.80 2.51 -1.33
C ALA A 60 7.03 0.99 -1.40
N GLU A 61 7.49 0.48 -2.54
CA GLU A 61 7.88 -0.93 -2.63
C GLU A 61 9.31 -1.12 -2.08
N GLY A 62 9.50 -2.13 -1.23
CA GLY A 62 10.80 -2.51 -0.67
C GLY A 62 10.79 -3.93 -0.07
N ASP A 63 11.98 -4.46 0.21
CA ASP A 63 12.23 -5.90 0.45
C ASP A 63 11.85 -6.42 1.86
N PHE A 64 10.78 -5.87 2.45
CA PHE A 64 10.31 -6.18 3.80
C PHE A 64 9.09 -7.11 3.80
N LEU A 65 9.20 -8.25 4.50
CA LEU A 65 8.08 -9.15 4.80
C LEU A 65 7.21 -8.65 5.98
N SER A 66 7.78 -7.79 6.83
CA SER A 66 7.08 -6.96 7.81
C SER A 66 8.02 -5.83 8.25
N TYR A 67 7.47 -4.65 8.49
CA TYR A 67 8.19 -3.51 9.08
C TYR A 67 7.32 -2.92 10.19
N THR A 68 7.27 -3.63 11.31
CA THR A 68 6.40 -3.31 12.44
C THR A 68 7.10 -2.35 13.41
N VAL A 69 6.58 -1.14 13.58
CA VAL A 69 7.15 -0.05 14.40
C VAL A 69 6.04 0.69 15.17
N ASP A 70 6.33 1.18 16.39
CA ASP A 70 5.40 1.99 17.18
C ASP A 70 5.42 3.45 16.71
N VAL A 71 4.27 4.01 16.31
CA VAL A 71 4.12 5.45 16.07
C VAL A 71 3.55 6.10 17.33
N GLN A 72 4.34 6.96 17.98
CA GLN A 72 3.98 7.56 19.27
C GLN A 72 3.23 8.90 19.15
N SER A 73 3.52 9.71 18.13
CA SER A 73 3.04 11.09 17.97
C SER A 73 3.03 11.49 16.49
N ILE A 74 2.04 12.28 16.06
CA ILE A 74 2.01 12.96 14.75
C ILE A 74 1.54 14.40 14.98
N LYS A 75 2.50 15.33 15.02
CA LYS A 75 2.23 16.76 15.19
C LYS A 75 2.19 17.47 13.85
N MET A 76 1.23 18.38 13.70
CA MET A 76 1.16 19.33 12.58
C MET A 76 1.73 20.67 13.03
N ARG A 77 2.65 21.25 12.25
CA ARG A 77 3.34 22.52 12.56
C ARG A 77 2.75 23.68 11.76
N GLN A 78 2.18 24.66 12.47
CA GLN A 78 1.68 25.91 11.88
C GLN A 78 2.82 26.91 11.59
N ASN A 79 2.56 27.84 10.67
CA ASN A 79 3.48 28.92 10.32
C ASN A 79 3.79 29.90 11.49
N ASN A 80 2.96 29.91 12.54
CA ASN A 80 3.22 30.65 13.78
C ASN A 80 4.13 29.88 14.77
N GLY A 81 4.58 28.68 14.42
CA GLY A 81 5.40 27.81 15.28
C GLY A 81 4.62 26.91 16.25
N ALA A 82 3.27 26.95 16.25
CA ALA A 82 2.46 26.06 17.08
C ALA A 82 2.50 24.61 16.54
N GLU A 83 2.61 23.65 17.46
CA GLU A 83 2.50 22.21 17.18
C GLU A 83 1.14 21.69 17.67
N ILE A 84 0.44 20.95 16.83
CA ILE A 84 -0.87 20.37 17.12
C ILE A 84 -0.78 18.85 16.97
N GLU A 85 -0.90 18.12 18.07
CA GLU A 85 -0.97 16.66 18.07
C GLU A 85 -2.26 16.19 17.38
N THR A 86 -2.16 15.13 16.57
CA THR A 86 -3.28 14.57 15.79
C THR A 86 -3.46 13.07 15.99
N LEU A 87 -2.47 12.40 16.57
CA LEU A 87 -2.53 11.00 16.95
C LEU A 87 -3.01 10.90 18.43
N PRO A 88 -4.19 10.33 18.70
CA PRO A 88 -4.74 10.33 20.06
C PRO A 88 -4.04 9.37 21.02
N LEU A 89 -3.36 8.34 20.49
CA LEU A 89 -2.68 7.27 21.21
C LEU A 89 -1.56 6.68 20.36
N THR A 90 -0.49 6.20 20.99
CA THR A 90 0.52 5.35 20.37
C THR A 90 -0.13 4.14 19.69
N THR A 91 0.26 3.86 18.45
CA THR A 91 -0.23 2.71 17.67
C THR A 91 0.93 2.02 16.96
N GLN A 92 1.04 0.69 17.12
CA GLN A 92 2.00 -0.11 16.36
C GLN A 92 1.44 -0.42 14.98
N LEU A 93 2.21 -0.11 13.94
CA LEU A 93 1.82 -0.24 12.54
C LEU A 93 2.84 -1.12 11.81
N ASP A 94 2.41 -1.82 10.76
CA ASP A 94 3.26 -2.62 9.89
C ASP A 94 3.27 -1.97 8.50
N PHE A 95 4.35 -1.23 8.20
CA PHE A 95 4.40 -0.32 7.05
C PHE A 95 4.33 -1.06 5.71
N ALA A 96 5.00 -2.23 5.62
CA ALA A 96 5.02 -3.11 4.45
C ALA A 96 3.61 -3.55 3.96
N ARG A 97 2.57 -3.33 4.76
CA ARG A 97 1.15 -3.61 4.45
C ARG A 97 0.40 -2.43 3.84
N TYR A 98 1.08 -1.33 3.53
CA TYR A 98 0.53 -0.12 2.92
C TYR A 98 1.09 0.19 1.52
N VAL A 99 1.86 -0.74 0.93
CA VAL A 99 2.40 -0.57 -0.43
C VAL A 99 1.30 -0.59 -1.48
N GLU A 100 0.30 -1.47 -1.38
CA GLU A 100 -0.83 -1.53 -2.32
C GLU A 100 -2.03 -0.64 -1.93
N VAL A 101 -2.08 -0.14 -0.68
CA VAL A 101 -3.25 0.56 -0.13
C VAL A 101 -2.88 1.69 0.80
N THR A 102 -3.66 2.77 0.77
CA THR A 102 -3.50 3.93 1.65
C THR A 102 -4.40 3.76 2.89
N GLU A 103 -3.84 3.54 4.08
CA GLU A 103 -4.63 3.36 5.31
C GLU A 103 -5.05 4.73 5.88
N PHE A 104 -6.31 4.91 6.27
CA PHE A 104 -6.73 6.04 7.09
C PHE A 104 -6.34 5.82 8.56
N LEU A 105 -5.50 6.70 9.11
CA LEU A 105 -4.96 6.57 10.46
C LEU A 105 -5.81 7.31 11.51
N THR A 106 -6.15 8.58 11.25
CA THR A 106 -6.87 9.44 12.18
C THR A 106 -7.66 10.54 11.45
N THR A 107 -8.82 10.95 11.98
CA THR A 107 -9.38 12.28 11.69
C THR A 107 -9.35 13.14 12.95
N ALA A 108 -8.59 14.23 12.88
CA ALA A 108 -8.34 15.16 13.97
C ALA A 108 -9.08 16.48 13.76
N THR A 109 -9.49 17.12 14.86
CA THR A 109 -9.96 18.50 14.86
C THR A 109 -8.76 19.40 15.16
N VAL A 110 -8.40 20.26 14.22
CA VAL A 110 -7.21 21.14 14.30
C VAL A 110 -7.59 22.59 13.95
N PRO A 111 -6.90 23.61 14.48
CA PRO A 111 -7.19 25.00 14.13
C PRO A 111 -6.90 25.25 12.64
N SER A 112 -7.79 25.99 11.97
CA SER A 112 -7.53 26.45 10.60
C SER A 112 -6.37 27.44 10.55
N GLY A 113 -5.68 27.46 9.40
CA GLY A 113 -4.46 28.22 9.23
C GLY A 113 -3.54 27.62 8.17
N HIS A 114 -2.35 28.21 8.06
CA HIS A 114 -1.27 27.75 7.19
C HIS A 114 -0.29 26.87 7.97
N TYR A 115 0.00 25.70 7.43
CA TYR A 115 0.89 24.69 8.01
C TYR A 115 2.13 24.52 7.14
N THR A 116 3.30 24.48 7.78
CA THR A 116 4.62 24.46 7.13
C THR A 116 5.29 23.08 7.19
N GLY A 117 4.74 22.16 7.97
CA GLY A 117 5.26 20.81 8.08
C GLY A 117 4.51 19.95 9.10
N ALA A 118 5.09 18.79 9.38
CA ALA A 118 4.66 17.88 10.43
C ALA A 118 5.90 17.28 11.13
N GLN A 119 5.70 16.61 12.25
CA GLN A 119 6.72 15.86 12.95
C GLN A 119 6.13 14.53 13.43
N ILE A 120 6.85 13.44 13.22
CA ILE A 120 6.45 12.09 13.65
C ILE A 120 7.49 11.54 14.63
N VAL A 121 7.04 10.89 15.69
CA VAL A 121 7.91 10.13 16.59
C VAL A 121 7.67 8.64 16.37
N LEU A 122 8.69 7.96 15.85
CA LEU A 122 8.76 6.51 15.70
C LEU A 122 9.52 5.92 16.89
N ASP A 123 9.13 4.73 17.34
CA ASP A 123 9.79 3.99 18.41
C ASP A 123 10.14 2.57 17.94
N PHE A 124 11.44 2.32 17.84
CA PHE A 124 12.01 1.06 17.39
C PHE A 124 12.28 0.08 18.54
N SER A 125 12.03 0.46 19.80
CA SER A 125 12.33 -0.35 20.99
C SER A 125 11.59 -1.71 21.01
N ASN A 126 10.44 -1.78 20.34
CA ASN A 126 9.65 -3.01 20.16
C ASN A 126 9.54 -3.42 18.67
N ALA A 127 10.41 -2.92 17.79
CA ALA A 127 10.27 -3.12 16.36
C ALA A 127 10.46 -4.59 15.96
N ILE A 128 9.62 -5.05 15.03
CA ILE A 128 9.76 -6.36 14.37
C ILE A 128 9.90 -6.08 12.88
N ILE A 129 11.15 -6.09 12.41
CA ILE A 129 11.49 -5.93 11.00
C ILE A 129 11.92 -7.30 10.50
N THR A 130 11.27 -7.81 9.45
CA THR A 130 11.57 -9.12 8.86
C THR A 130 11.86 -8.96 7.38
N VAL A 131 13.02 -9.43 6.93
CA VAL A 131 13.46 -9.45 5.54
C VAL A 131 13.51 -10.89 5.01
N GLN A 132 13.68 -11.08 3.70
CA GLN A 132 13.76 -12.39 3.07
C GLN A 132 15.20 -12.71 2.60
N ASP A 133 15.72 -13.89 2.96
CA ASP A 133 17.00 -14.40 2.45
C ASP A 133 16.89 -14.90 1.01
N ASP A 134 18.02 -15.29 0.41
CA ASP A 134 18.04 -15.72 -0.99
C ASP A 134 17.29 -17.03 -1.27
N ASN A 135 17.03 -17.83 -0.24
CA ASN A 135 16.27 -19.09 -0.30
C ASN A 135 14.78 -18.90 0.05
N GLY A 136 14.33 -17.67 0.32
CA GLY A 136 12.96 -17.38 0.75
C GLY A 136 12.71 -17.45 2.26
N ASN A 137 13.72 -17.68 3.09
CA ASN A 137 13.57 -17.72 4.55
C ASN A 137 13.32 -16.32 5.12
N ALA A 138 12.49 -16.24 6.15
CA ALA A 138 12.29 -15.01 6.92
C ALA A 138 13.43 -14.84 7.94
N ILE A 139 14.14 -13.71 7.89
CA ILE A 139 15.16 -13.33 8.88
C ILE A 139 14.70 -12.05 9.57
N ASN A 140 14.64 -12.07 10.90
CA ASN A 140 14.40 -10.88 11.69
C ASN A 140 15.66 -10.02 11.72
N ALA A 141 15.52 -8.76 11.31
CA ALA A 141 16.62 -7.81 11.22
C ALA A 141 16.71 -6.93 12.47
N THR A 142 17.93 -6.63 12.89
CA THR A 142 18.18 -5.67 13.98
C THR A 142 18.24 -4.23 13.43
N PRO A 143 17.38 -3.29 13.87
CA PRO A 143 17.48 -1.89 13.45
C PRO A 143 18.67 -1.18 14.09
N GLN A 144 19.48 -0.52 13.26
CA GLN A 144 20.65 0.27 13.69
C GLN A 144 20.70 1.64 12.99
N ASP A 145 21.38 2.60 13.60
CA ASP A 145 21.75 3.86 12.94
C ASP A 145 22.95 3.68 11.99
N ILE A 146 23.31 4.73 11.26
CA ILE A 146 24.48 4.73 10.34
C ILE A 146 25.84 4.54 11.04
N ASN A 147 25.88 4.56 12.37
CA ASN A 147 27.07 4.35 13.19
C ASN A 147 27.11 2.94 13.83
N GLY A 148 26.06 2.12 13.64
CA GLY A 148 25.91 0.78 14.24
C GLY A 148 25.28 0.75 15.64
N ASN A 149 24.73 1.87 16.12
CA ASN A 149 24.01 1.92 17.40
C ASN A 149 22.57 1.39 17.23
N PRO A 150 21.97 0.71 18.23
CA PRO A 150 20.55 0.36 18.20
C PRO A 150 19.64 1.60 18.10
N VAL A 151 18.59 1.53 17.29
CA VAL A 151 17.58 2.61 17.19
C VAL A 151 16.55 2.47 18.30
N GLY A 152 16.28 3.56 19.02
CA GLY A 152 15.18 3.67 19.99
C GLY A 152 14.10 4.60 19.46
N LEU A 153 13.92 5.76 20.10
CA LEU A 153 13.08 6.84 19.58
C LEU A 153 13.76 7.54 18.40
N LEU A 154 13.00 7.79 17.34
CA LEU A 154 13.44 8.46 16.12
C LEU A 154 12.40 9.49 15.69
N THR A 155 12.77 10.77 15.81
CA THR A 155 11.95 11.90 15.36
C THR A 155 12.21 12.19 13.88
N VAL A 156 11.13 12.26 13.09
CA VAL A 156 11.16 12.56 11.65
C VAL A 156 10.44 13.88 11.42
N ASP A 157 11.17 14.87 10.91
CA ASP A 157 10.64 16.21 10.61
C ASP A 157 10.30 16.36 9.12
N LEU A 158 9.06 16.76 8.84
CA LEU A 158 8.54 17.03 7.50
C LEU A 158 8.48 18.53 7.24
N SER A 159 8.73 18.91 5.99
CA SER A 159 8.59 20.28 5.48
C SER A 159 7.69 20.28 4.25
N PHE A 160 6.64 21.10 4.26
CA PHE A 160 5.73 21.24 3.13
C PHE A 160 6.20 22.30 2.12
N ASN A 161 7.33 22.96 2.37
CA ASN A 161 7.81 24.13 1.63
C ASN A 161 8.18 23.89 0.14
N GLY A 162 8.10 22.65 -0.35
CA GLY A 162 8.22 22.32 -1.78
C GLY A 162 6.88 22.13 -2.52
N SER A 163 5.77 22.05 -1.78
CA SER A 163 4.40 21.89 -2.27
C SER A 163 3.56 23.14 -1.95
N SER A 164 2.55 23.43 -2.76
CA SER A 164 1.73 24.63 -2.58
C SER A 164 0.98 24.67 -1.23
N ASP A 165 1.02 25.84 -0.59
CA ASP A 165 0.49 26.17 0.74
C ASP A 165 -0.54 25.18 1.33
N PHE A 166 -0.13 24.39 2.34
CA PHE A 166 -1.05 23.51 3.06
C PHE A 166 -1.93 24.32 4.03
N ILE A 167 -3.02 24.87 3.47
CA ILE A 167 -4.03 25.63 4.18
C ILE A 167 -5.18 24.72 4.60
N ILE A 168 -5.40 24.64 5.90
CA ILE A 168 -6.60 24.00 6.49
C ILE A 168 -7.62 25.11 6.74
N ALA A 169 -8.88 24.91 6.31
CA ALA A 169 -9.93 25.94 6.36
C ALA A 169 -11.23 25.40 7.00
N PRO A 170 -12.00 26.22 7.75
CA PRO A 170 -13.22 25.76 8.42
C PRO A 170 -14.25 25.20 7.43
N GLY A 171 -14.86 24.07 7.78
CA GLY A 171 -15.90 23.42 6.97
C GLY A 171 -15.42 22.68 5.71
N ILE A 172 -14.14 22.76 5.36
CA ILE A 172 -13.51 22.00 4.26
C ILE A 172 -12.48 21.04 4.87
N PRO A 173 -12.78 19.72 4.95
CA PRO A 173 -11.83 18.75 5.47
C PRO A 173 -10.52 18.76 4.66
N ALA A 174 -9.40 18.96 5.35
CA ALA A 174 -8.08 18.75 4.81
C ALA A 174 -7.72 17.26 4.83
N HIS A 175 -6.84 16.85 3.94
CA HIS A 175 -6.32 15.48 3.89
C HIS A 175 -4.86 15.51 3.47
N ILE A 176 -4.04 14.75 4.20
CA ILE A 176 -2.63 14.52 3.94
C ILE A 176 -2.38 13.00 3.94
N THR A 177 -1.67 12.51 2.94
CA THR A 177 -1.11 11.17 2.92
C THR A 177 0.39 11.26 3.20
N LEU A 178 0.85 10.46 4.15
CA LEU A 178 2.24 10.36 4.57
C LEU A 178 2.80 9.07 3.94
N ASP A 179 3.71 9.22 2.99
CA ASP A 179 4.32 8.15 2.20
C ASP A 179 5.71 7.83 2.77
N PHE A 180 5.81 6.73 3.52
CA PHE A 180 7.04 6.27 4.16
C PHE A 180 7.75 5.34 3.18
N ASP A 181 8.74 5.84 2.45
CA ASP A 181 9.38 5.11 1.35
C ASP A 181 10.35 4.06 1.95
N LEU A 182 9.88 2.82 2.21
CA LEU A 182 10.67 1.83 2.98
C LEU A 182 12.03 1.51 2.37
N ASP A 183 12.12 1.44 1.05
CA ASP A 183 13.38 1.21 0.32
C ASP A 183 14.32 2.42 0.46
N ALA A 184 13.85 3.63 0.15
CA ALA A 184 14.68 4.83 0.32
C ALA A 184 15.05 5.11 1.79
N SER A 185 14.30 4.53 2.75
CA SER A 185 14.46 4.68 4.20
C SER A 185 15.48 3.72 4.84
N ASN A 186 15.96 2.67 4.15
CA ASN A 186 16.71 1.59 4.81
C ASN A 186 17.81 1.00 3.93
N ASP A 187 18.99 0.70 4.48
CA ASP A 187 19.91 -0.27 3.87
C ASP A 187 19.77 -1.63 4.59
N VAL A 188 19.45 -2.70 3.85
CA VAL A 188 19.42 -4.07 4.38
C VAL A 188 20.79 -4.74 4.22
N ILE A 189 21.29 -5.38 5.28
CA ILE A 189 22.52 -6.18 5.27
C ILE A 189 22.20 -7.58 5.82
N ILE A 190 22.25 -8.60 4.97
CA ILE A 190 22.09 -10.01 5.36
C ILE A 190 23.47 -10.68 5.37
N ASN A 191 23.80 -11.35 6.48
CA ASN A 191 25.04 -12.09 6.70
C ASN A 191 24.69 -13.50 7.20
N GLY A 192 24.48 -14.44 6.28
CA GLY A 192 23.98 -15.78 6.63
C GLY A 192 22.60 -15.70 7.28
N THR A 193 22.45 -16.28 8.47
CA THR A 193 21.17 -16.30 9.22
C THR A 193 20.88 -15.04 10.04
N ALA A 194 21.67 -13.97 9.90
CA ALA A 194 21.49 -12.72 10.63
C ALA A 194 21.29 -11.55 9.67
N ALA A 195 20.38 -10.63 10.01
CA ALA A 195 20.14 -9.41 9.25
C ALA A 195 20.26 -8.15 10.12
N THR A 196 20.74 -7.06 9.52
CA THR A 196 20.78 -5.72 10.10
C THR A 196 20.12 -4.75 9.12
N VAL A 197 19.36 -3.79 9.64
CA VAL A 197 18.69 -2.75 8.86
C VAL A 197 19.18 -1.40 9.34
N ILE A 198 19.82 -0.64 8.46
CA ILE A 198 20.33 0.70 8.76
C ILE A 198 19.22 1.71 8.47
N VAL A 199 18.61 2.24 9.52
CA VAL A 199 17.40 3.06 9.46
C VAL A 199 17.73 4.54 9.18
N LYS A 200 17.13 5.10 8.12
CA LYS A 200 17.37 6.44 7.56
C LYS A 200 16.07 7.03 6.98
N PRO A 201 15.03 7.29 7.79
CA PRO A 201 13.65 7.47 7.32
C PRO A 201 13.50 8.57 6.27
N VAL A 202 12.99 8.19 5.11
CA VAL A 202 12.55 9.07 4.03
C VAL A 202 11.02 9.05 4.02
N LEU A 203 10.43 10.19 4.35
CA LEU A 203 8.99 10.36 4.45
C LEU A 203 8.56 11.55 3.59
N ILE A 204 7.52 11.38 2.79
CA ILE A 204 6.98 12.38 1.87
C ILE A 204 5.52 12.67 2.27
N ALA A 205 5.07 13.91 2.03
CA ALA A 205 3.69 14.32 2.28
C ALA A 205 2.99 14.69 0.96
N ASP A 206 1.95 13.93 0.60
CA ASP A 206 1.02 14.28 -0.49
C ASP A 206 -0.27 14.89 0.07
N THR A 207 -0.54 16.14 -0.29
CA THR A 207 -1.76 16.90 0.09
C THR A 207 -2.79 16.98 -1.04
N LEU A 208 -2.43 16.53 -2.23
CA LEU A 208 -3.18 16.65 -3.48
C LEU A 208 -3.86 15.32 -3.85
N LEU A 209 -3.24 14.18 -3.54
CA LEU A 209 -3.61 12.82 -3.94
C LEU A 209 -3.46 12.62 -5.46
N GLU A 210 -2.26 12.86 -6.00
CA GLU A 210 -2.03 12.79 -7.45
C GLU A 210 -1.91 11.35 -7.97
N LYS A 211 -1.56 10.40 -7.10
CA LYS A 211 -1.45 8.96 -7.41
C LYS A 211 -2.19 8.12 -6.35
N PRO A 212 -3.52 8.22 -6.26
CA PRO A 212 -4.27 7.58 -5.18
C PRO A 212 -4.32 6.07 -5.36
N LYS A 213 -3.76 5.33 -4.40
CA LYS A 213 -4.02 3.90 -4.21
C LYS A 213 -5.44 3.72 -3.64
N PRO A 214 -6.05 2.51 -3.74
CA PRO A 214 -7.26 2.21 -2.98
C PRO A 214 -7.03 2.48 -1.49
N HIS A 215 -7.90 3.28 -0.89
CA HIS A 215 -7.81 3.62 0.51
C HIS A 215 -8.52 2.58 1.37
N ARG A 216 -7.90 2.22 2.50
CA ARG A 216 -8.45 1.27 3.49
C ARG A 216 -8.84 2.02 4.76
N LEU A 217 -10.10 1.85 5.16
CA LEU A 217 -10.68 2.41 6.38
C LEU A 217 -11.03 1.27 7.33
N ARG A 218 -10.67 1.40 8.62
CA ARG A 218 -10.89 0.36 9.63
C ARG A 218 -11.49 0.92 10.91
N GLY A 219 -12.40 0.15 11.51
CA GLY A 219 -12.88 0.42 12.85
C GLY A 219 -14.24 -0.20 13.13
N VAL A 220 -15.16 0.62 13.62
CA VAL A 220 -16.49 0.20 14.10
C VAL A 220 -17.58 0.95 13.36
N LEU A 221 -18.58 0.24 12.85
CA LEU A 221 -19.70 0.84 12.13
C LEU A 221 -20.57 1.68 13.08
N GLY A 222 -20.86 2.91 12.65
CA GLY A 222 -21.79 3.85 13.28
C GLY A 222 -23.13 3.91 12.54
N ARG A 223 -23.75 5.10 12.48
CA ARG A 223 -25.04 5.28 11.79
C ARG A 223 -24.91 4.99 10.29
N VAL A 224 -25.72 4.04 9.82
CA VAL A 224 -26.10 3.84 8.40
C VAL A 224 -27.25 4.77 8.04
N ASP A 225 -27.32 5.19 6.79
CA ASP A 225 -28.40 5.96 6.18
C ASP A 225 -28.68 5.43 4.77
N GLU A 226 -29.65 4.52 4.66
CA GLU A 226 -30.03 3.85 3.42
C GLU A 226 -30.59 4.83 2.38
N THR A 227 -31.23 5.92 2.83
CA THR A 227 -31.79 6.95 1.93
C THR A 227 -30.68 7.84 1.35
N ALA A 228 -29.67 8.17 2.15
CA ALA A 228 -28.50 8.91 1.69
C ALA A 228 -27.40 8.01 1.08
N GLN A 229 -27.61 6.69 0.99
CA GLN A 229 -26.62 5.71 0.53
C GLN A 229 -25.25 5.89 1.20
N SER A 230 -25.23 6.03 2.53
CA SER A 230 -24.00 6.31 3.26
C SER A 230 -23.97 5.68 4.66
N PHE A 231 -22.78 5.52 5.23
CA PHE A 231 -22.63 5.12 6.63
C PHE A 231 -21.41 5.80 7.26
N ASN A 232 -21.29 5.71 8.58
CA ASN A 232 -20.16 6.26 9.33
C ASN A 232 -19.29 5.12 9.85
N VAL A 233 -17.96 5.28 9.81
CA VAL A 233 -17.02 4.42 10.55
C VAL A 233 -16.37 5.25 11.65
N LEU A 234 -16.44 4.73 12.88
CA LEU A 234 -15.67 5.22 14.03
C LEU A 234 -14.28 4.59 13.94
N MET A 235 -13.27 5.40 13.64
CA MET A 235 -11.96 4.91 13.25
C MET A 235 -11.18 4.32 14.43
N ARG A 236 -10.62 3.12 14.20
CA ARG A 236 -9.77 2.39 15.15
C ARG A 236 -8.70 1.60 14.37
N PRO A 237 -7.42 2.01 14.43
CA PRO A 237 -6.31 1.19 13.95
C PRO A 237 -6.26 -0.17 14.65
N PHE A 238 -5.65 -1.13 13.97
CA PHE A 238 -5.85 -2.59 14.14
C PHE A 238 -5.65 -3.17 15.56
N ARG A 239 -4.94 -2.47 16.46
CA ARG A 239 -4.70 -2.92 17.85
C ARG A 239 -5.67 -2.33 18.88
N HIS A 240 -6.44 -1.29 18.54
CA HIS A 240 -7.34 -0.60 19.48
C HIS A 240 -8.74 -1.24 19.53
N ARG A 241 -8.81 -2.48 20.04
CA ARG A 241 -10.04 -3.27 20.20
C ARG A 241 -11.19 -2.46 20.86
N PRO A 242 -12.48 -2.70 20.52
CA PRO A 242 -13.60 -1.86 20.97
C PRO A 242 -13.78 -1.79 22.49
N ASN A 243 -13.42 -2.86 23.21
CA ASN A 243 -13.45 -2.94 24.68
C ASN A 243 -12.35 -2.09 25.36
N ASN A 244 -11.27 -1.75 24.66
CA ASN A 244 -10.19 -0.92 25.18
C ASN A 244 -10.57 0.57 25.15
N ASN A 245 -11.44 0.95 26.09
CA ASN A 245 -12.01 2.28 26.35
C ASN A 245 -12.87 2.87 25.19
N PRO A 246 -14.16 3.20 25.43
CA PRO A 246 -15.03 3.80 24.40
C PRO A 246 -14.65 5.25 24.02
N ASN A 247 -13.74 5.89 24.77
CA ASN A 247 -13.22 7.23 24.47
C ASN A 247 -11.96 7.20 23.59
N ASN A 248 -11.33 6.03 23.40
CA ASN A 248 -10.18 5.87 22.50
C ASN A 248 -10.67 5.87 21.03
N ARG A 249 -10.67 7.04 20.38
CA ARG A 249 -11.23 7.24 19.02
C ARG A 249 -10.24 7.99 18.14
N PHE A 250 -9.94 7.43 16.97
CA PHE A 250 -9.10 8.07 15.95
C PHE A 250 -9.96 8.91 14.99
N GLY A 251 -10.92 9.63 15.56
CA GLY A 251 -11.96 10.34 14.81
C GLY A 251 -13.04 9.42 14.22
N LYS A 252 -13.60 9.87 13.10
CA LYS A 252 -14.65 9.20 12.32
C LYS A 252 -14.56 9.60 10.85
N LEU A 253 -15.08 8.79 9.94
CA LEU A 253 -15.21 9.14 8.52
C LEU A 253 -16.58 8.69 7.99
N GLN A 254 -17.18 9.49 7.10
CA GLN A 254 -18.38 9.08 6.36
C GLN A 254 -17.96 8.37 5.06
N VAL A 255 -18.59 7.22 4.81
CA VAL A 255 -18.43 6.40 3.61
C VAL A 255 -19.66 6.56 2.74
N GLN A 256 -19.47 6.77 1.45
CA GLN A 256 -20.53 6.79 0.44
C GLN A 256 -20.59 5.43 -0.27
N VAL A 257 -21.80 4.96 -0.54
CA VAL A 257 -22.10 3.72 -1.26
C VAL A 257 -22.52 4.07 -2.69
N SER A 258 -22.15 3.22 -3.64
CA SER A 258 -22.45 3.37 -5.07
C SER A 258 -23.05 2.09 -5.63
N ASP A 259 -23.61 2.14 -6.84
CA ASP A 259 -24.08 0.97 -7.59
C ASP A 259 -23.01 -0.12 -7.78
N LYS A 260 -21.73 0.26 -7.72
CA LYS A 260 -20.55 -0.62 -7.85
C LYS A 260 -20.02 -1.17 -6.52
N THR A 261 -20.55 -0.72 -5.38
CA THR A 261 -20.07 -1.16 -4.07
C THR A 261 -20.51 -2.60 -3.81
N SER A 262 -19.55 -3.48 -3.55
CA SER A 262 -19.78 -4.85 -3.09
C SER A 262 -19.70 -4.93 -1.57
N PHE A 263 -20.43 -5.86 -0.98
CA PHE A 263 -20.47 -6.08 0.47
C PHE A 263 -20.18 -7.55 0.77
N GLU A 264 -19.44 -7.84 1.84
CA GLU A 264 -19.39 -9.15 2.47
C GLU A 264 -19.69 -9.00 3.96
N ILE A 265 -20.77 -9.64 4.41
CA ILE A 265 -21.30 -9.49 5.75
C ILE A 265 -21.52 -10.89 6.33
N ASP A 266 -20.87 -11.16 7.46
CA ASP A 266 -20.90 -12.46 8.14
C ASP A 266 -20.62 -13.68 7.22
N GLY A 267 -19.73 -13.49 6.25
CA GLY A 267 -19.31 -14.50 5.26
C GLY A 267 -20.17 -14.58 3.99
N VAL A 268 -21.24 -13.79 3.87
CA VAL A 268 -22.14 -13.77 2.71
C VAL A 268 -21.89 -12.52 1.86
N VAL A 269 -21.75 -12.70 0.54
CA VAL A 269 -21.55 -11.59 -0.41
C VAL A 269 -22.89 -11.00 -0.87
N TYR A 270 -22.97 -9.68 -0.95
CA TYR A 270 -24.14 -8.93 -1.43
C TYR A 270 -23.74 -7.86 -2.45
N ASN A 271 -24.65 -7.57 -3.38
CA ASN A 271 -24.58 -6.37 -4.21
C ASN A 271 -24.88 -5.10 -3.38
N SER A 272 -24.71 -3.93 -3.97
CA SER A 272 -24.88 -2.63 -3.31
C SER A 272 -26.24 -2.44 -2.60
N THR A 273 -27.34 -2.80 -3.26
CA THR A 273 -28.71 -2.51 -2.76
C THR A 273 -29.06 -3.40 -1.56
N ASP A 274 -28.78 -4.69 -1.69
CA ASP A 274 -29.01 -5.64 -0.58
C ASP A 274 -27.99 -5.39 0.54
N GLY A 275 -26.72 -5.14 0.20
CA GLY A 275 -25.62 -5.00 1.14
C GLY A 275 -25.76 -3.83 2.11
N ILE A 276 -26.20 -2.65 1.67
CA ILE A 276 -26.46 -1.52 2.59
C ILE A 276 -27.65 -1.79 3.52
N THR A 277 -28.67 -2.52 3.04
CA THR A 277 -29.84 -2.94 3.82
C THR A 277 -29.45 -3.96 4.89
N GLN A 278 -28.62 -4.95 4.54
CA GLN A 278 -28.06 -5.90 5.52
C GLN A 278 -27.15 -5.18 6.53
N LEU A 279 -26.30 -4.24 6.08
CA LEU A 279 -25.43 -3.45 6.96
C LEU A 279 -26.22 -2.61 7.97
N ALA A 280 -27.38 -2.07 7.58
CA ALA A 280 -28.30 -1.36 8.47
C ALA A 280 -28.96 -2.27 9.52
N SER A 281 -29.07 -3.57 9.25
CA SER A 281 -29.70 -4.55 10.16
C SER A 281 -28.78 -5.09 11.26
N LEU A 282 -27.46 -4.88 11.14
CA LEU A 282 -26.48 -5.41 12.09
C LEU A 282 -26.66 -4.87 13.51
N ASN A 283 -26.38 -5.72 14.50
CA ASN A 283 -26.27 -5.30 15.90
C ASN A 283 -25.32 -4.10 16.02
N PRO A 284 -25.62 -3.09 16.87
CA PRO A 284 -24.87 -1.84 16.90
C PRO A 284 -23.38 -2.04 17.24
N ALA A 285 -22.52 -1.27 16.58
CA ALA A 285 -21.06 -1.29 16.71
C ALA A 285 -20.34 -2.61 16.29
N PRO A 286 -20.67 -3.23 15.13
CA PRO A 286 -19.88 -4.32 14.58
C PRO A 286 -18.54 -3.79 14.06
N ALA A 287 -17.54 -4.68 13.97
CA ALA A 287 -16.29 -4.38 13.27
C ALA A 287 -16.55 -4.21 11.77
N ILE A 288 -15.81 -3.30 11.13
CA ILE A 288 -15.94 -3.00 9.71
C ILE A 288 -14.59 -2.61 9.08
N ILE A 289 -14.37 -3.08 7.85
CA ILE A 289 -13.27 -2.68 6.98
C ILE A 289 -13.87 -2.25 5.64
N VAL A 290 -13.44 -1.11 5.12
CA VAL A 290 -13.84 -0.62 3.79
C VAL A 290 -12.60 -0.44 2.92
N LEU A 291 -12.65 -0.95 1.69
CA LEU A 291 -11.76 -0.56 0.60
C LEU A 291 -12.52 0.38 -0.33
N GLY A 292 -11.89 1.47 -0.76
CA GLY A 292 -12.56 2.47 -1.58
C GLY A 292 -11.61 3.50 -2.19
N GLU A 293 -12.19 4.54 -2.77
CA GLU A 293 -11.46 5.64 -3.40
C GLU A 293 -11.84 6.98 -2.76
N VAL A 294 -10.84 7.86 -2.61
CA VAL A 294 -11.07 9.25 -2.21
C VAL A 294 -11.33 10.07 -3.47
N ALA A 295 -12.58 10.52 -3.63
CA ALA A 295 -12.97 11.33 -4.77
C ALA A 295 -12.20 12.66 -4.82
N PRO A 296 -11.95 13.22 -6.02
CA PRO A 296 -11.51 14.60 -6.19
C PRO A 296 -12.42 15.58 -5.43
N LYS A 297 -11.87 16.74 -5.03
CA LYS A 297 -12.65 17.78 -4.35
C LYS A 297 -13.79 18.24 -5.25
N ASP A 298 -15.03 18.09 -4.78
CA ASP A 298 -16.22 18.55 -5.51
C ASP A 298 -16.12 20.05 -5.84
N ALA A 299 -16.56 20.41 -7.04
CA ALA A 299 -16.39 21.76 -7.58
C ALA A 299 -17.17 22.82 -6.79
N LEU A 300 -18.31 22.45 -6.20
CA LEU A 300 -19.22 23.38 -5.52
C LEU A 300 -18.98 23.45 -4.01
N THR A 301 -18.86 22.30 -3.35
CA THR A 301 -18.69 22.19 -1.89
C THR A 301 -17.23 22.15 -1.44
N ARG A 302 -16.29 21.90 -2.36
CA ARG A 302 -14.83 21.75 -2.12
C ARG A 302 -14.43 20.58 -1.21
N LYS A 303 -15.38 19.74 -0.81
CA LYS A 303 -15.17 18.54 0.01
C LYS A 303 -14.70 17.36 -0.85
N ARG A 304 -13.91 16.46 -0.27
CA ARG A 304 -13.70 15.11 -0.80
C ARG A 304 -14.78 14.18 -0.24
N SER A 305 -15.12 13.11 -0.95
CA SER A 305 -15.88 11.97 -0.40
C SER A 305 -15.01 10.71 -0.43
N PHE A 306 -15.26 9.78 0.48
CA PHE A 306 -14.68 8.44 0.41
C PHE A 306 -15.77 7.47 -0.05
N ASN A 307 -15.58 6.89 -1.24
CA ASN A 307 -16.56 6.06 -1.93
C ASN A 307 -16.13 4.59 -1.82
N ALA A 308 -16.99 3.73 -1.27
CA ALA A 308 -16.66 2.31 -1.09
C ALA A 308 -16.68 1.53 -2.41
N LEU A 309 -15.64 0.71 -2.62
CA LEU A 309 -15.62 -0.35 -3.63
C LEU A 309 -16.03 -1.68 -3.00
N GLU A 310 -15.51 -1.96 -1.80
CA GLU A 310 -15.77 -3.19 -1.04
C GLU A 310 -15.96 -2.88 0.44
N VAL A 311 -16.98 -3.48 1.06
CA VAL A 311 -17.31 -3.32 2.49
C VAL A 311 -17.35 -4.69 3.15
N TYR A 312 -16.49 -4.93 4.12
CA TYR A 312 -16.47 -6.17 4.90
C TYR A 312 -16.93 -5.88 6.34
N ALA A 313 -17.91 -6.63 6.87
CA ALA A 313 -18.46 -6.40 8.22
C ALA A 313 -18.81 -7.68 8.98
N GLY A 314 -18.88 -7.58 10.31
CA GLY A 314 -19.23 -8.73 11.17
C GLY A 314 -18.10 -9.76 11.24
N SER A 315 -18.39 -11.06 11.05
CA SER A 315 -17.36 -12.11 11.00
C SER A 315 -16.54 -12.13 9.70
N SER A 316 -16.89 -11.32 8.70
CA SER A 316 -16.07 -11.07 7.50
C SER A 316 -14.81 -10.24 7.76
N VAL A 317 -14.57 -9.82 9.01
CA VAL A 317 -13.41 -9.01 9.42
C VAL A 317 -12.80 -9.47 10.75
N PRO A 318 -11.52 -9.11 11.00
CA PRO A 318 -10.91 -9.13 12.32
C PRO A 318 -11.81 -8.63 13.46
N TRP A 319 -11.64 -9.27 14.62
CA TRP A 319 -12.35 -9.04 15.90
C TRP A 319 -13.71 -9.73 16.05
N GLY A 320 -14.06 -10.69 15.17
CA GLY A 320 -15.11 -11.68 15.44
C GLY A 320 -14.73 -12.73 16.50
N THR A 321 -15.56 -13.74 16.69
CA THR A 321 -15.37 -14.88 17.63
C THR A 321 -14.54 -16.03 17.04
N LYS A 322 -13.85 -15.80 15.93
CA LYS A 322 -13.06 -16.77 15.18
C LYS A 322 -11.62 -16.30 15.05
N ASP A 323 -10.70 -17.24 14.95
CA ASP A 323 -9.30 -16.94 14.68
C ASP A 323 -9.13 -16.64 13.17
N ILE A 324 -8.19 -15.75 12.81
CA ILE A 324 -7.98 -15.33 11.42
C ILE A 324 -6.55 -15.57 10.98
N VAL A 325 -6.39 -16.12 9.78
CA VAL A 325 -5.13 -16.32 9.05
C VAL A 325 -5.20 -15.52 7.74
N SER A 326 -4.09 -14.92 7.31
CA SER A 326 -4.00 -14.30 5.98
C SER A 326 -2.57 -14.37 5.46
N GLY A 327 -2.42 -14.76 4.19
CA GLY A 327 -1.15 -15.09 3.54
C GLY A 327 -1.37 -15.96 2.30
N ASN A 328 -0.30 -16.23 1.56
CA ASN A 328 -0.33 -16.94 0.28
C ASN A 328 -0.31 -18.45 0.49
N VAL A 329 -1.07 -19.20 -0.31
CA VAL A 329 -0.93 -20.66 -0.41
C VAL A 329 0.43 -20.97 -1.04
N ILE A 330 1.33 -21.61 -0.30
CA ILE A 330 2.66 -22.03 -0.81
C ILE A 330 2.69 -23.48 -1.29
N SER A 331 1.79 -24.34 -0.80
CA SER A 331 1.58 -25.69 -1.34
C SER A 331 0.18 -26.20 -1.00
N ARG A 332 -0.29 -27.20 -1.77
CA ARG A 332 -1.62 -27.80 -1.62
C ARG A 332 -1.55 -29.33 -1.74
N SER A 333 -2.29 -30.03 -0.88
CA SER A 333 -2.55 -31.46 -1.00
C SER A 333 -4.01 -31.77 -0.67
N ALA A 334 -4.80 -32.08 -1.69
CA ALA A 334 -6.27 -32.21 -1.61
C ALA A 334 -6.94 -31.02 -0.90
N ASN A 335 -7.45 -31.20 0.33
CA ASN A 335 -8.09 -30.13 1.11
C ASN A 335 -7.18 -29.53 2.20
N THR A 336 -5.90 -29.92 2.24
CA THR A 336 -4.89 -29.33 3.13
C THR A 336 -4.04 -28.33 2.36
N LEU A 337 -3.93 -27.11 2.85
CA LEU A 337 -3.06 -26.07 2.30
C LEU A 337 -1.94 -25.76 3.30
N VAL A 338 -0.79 -25.31 2.82
CA VAL A 338 0.18 -24.58 3.65
C VAL A 338 0.12 -23.11 3.25
N ILE A 339 -0.20 -22.24 4.19
CA ILE A 339 -0.27 -20.78 4.00
C ILE A 339 0.93 -20.13 4.66
N ARG A 340 1.64 -19.23 3.96
CA ARG A 340 2.79 -18.50 4.53
C ARG A 340 2.54 -16.99 4.60
N GLY A 341 3.05 -16.37 5.67
CA GLY A 341 2.82 -14.95 5.96
C GLY A 341 1.71 -14.69 6.97
N ALA A 342 1.20 -15.76 7.60
CA ALA A 342 0.04 -15.72 8.48
C ALA A 342 0.13 -14.63 9.54
N THR A 343 -0.73 -13.62 9.43
CA THR A 343 -1.05 -12.72 10.56
C THR A 343 -2.11 -13.39 11.43
N LEU A 344 -1.69 -14.26 12.34
CA LEU A 344 -2.63 -15.07 13.12
C LEU A 344 -3.31 -14.25 14.21
N ILE A 345 -4.48 -13.69 13.95
CA ILE A 345 -5.24 -12.94 14.97
C ILE A 345 -6.04 -13.94 15.79
N ARG A 346 -5.63 -14.19 17.04
CA ARG A 346 -6.43 -15.00 17.95
C ARG A 346 -7.61 -14.21 18.53
N THR A 347 -8.65 -14.94 18.92
CA THR A 347 -9.76 -14.37 19.71
C THR A 347 -9.29 -13.62 20.97
N ASP A 348 -8.26 -14.12 21.66
CA ASP A 348 -7.65 -13.44 22.84
C ASP A 348 -6.96 -12.10 22.52
N GLY A 349 -6.48 -11.90 21.28
CA GLY A 349 -5.79 -10.70 20.82
C GLY A 349 -4.28 -10.84 20.67
N SER A 350 -3.71 -12.01 20.95
CA SER A 350 -2.35 -12.37 20.55
C SER A 350 -2.21 -12.46 19.03
N PHE A 351 -0.98 -12.26 18.54
CA PHE A 351 -0.64 -12.37 17.13
C PHE A 351 0.68 -13.13 16.91
N ALA A 352 0.77 -13.81 15.78
CA ALA A 352 2.00 -14.36 15.19
C ALA A 352 2.15 -13.86 13.74
N PHE A 353 3.35 -13.91 13.18
CA PHE A 353 3.70 -13.37 11.86
C PHE A 353 4.72 -14.25 11.14
N ASN A 354 4.62 -14.33 9.80
CA ASN A 354 5.58 -14.96 8.89
C ASN A 354 5.85 -16.48 9.05
N ASP A 355 5.18 -17.14 9.98
CA ASP A 355 5.09 -18.59 10.07
C ASP A 355 4.36 -19.22 8.87
N ASN A 356 4.55 -20.53 8.71
CA ASN A 356 3.67 -21.40 7.93
C ASN A 356 2.48 -21.82 8.81
N VAL A 357 1.28 -21.87 8.23
CA VAL A 357 0.07 -22.39 8.86
C VAL A 357 -0.49 -23.51 8.01
N THR A 358 -0.77 -24.66 8.62
CA THR A 358 -1.50 -25.75 7.97
C THR A 358 -3.00 -25.46 8.03
N LEU A 359 -3.63 -25.25 6.88
CA LEU A 359 -5.07 -25.08 6.77
C LEU A 359 -5.72 -26.39 6.37
N THR A 360 -6.79 -26.80 7.06
CA THR A 360 -7.69 -27.86 6.61
C THR A 360 -9.06 -27.27 6.25
N MET A 361 -9.56 -27.62 5.07
CA MET A 361 -10.88 -27.27 4.56
C MET A 361 -11.78 -28.52 4.47
N ASP A 362 -13.09 -28.36 4.57
CA ASP A 362 -14.07 -29.44 4.41
C ASP A 362 -15.20 -29.07 3.43
N GLU A 363 -16.32 -29.81 3.45
CA GLU A 363 -17.51 -29.54 2.63
C GLU A 363 -18.37 -28.37 3.14
N ASN A 364 -18.11 -27.88 4.36
CA ASN A 364 -18.79 -26.76 5.00
C ASN A 364 -18.00 -25.45 4.88
N THR A 365 -16.68 -25.52 4.60
CA THR A 365 -15.83 -24.35 4.33
C THR A 365 -16.40 -23.52 3.19
N THR A 366 -16.97 -22.36 3.53
CA THR A 366 -17.50 -21.41 2.54
C THR A 366 -16.35 -20.67 1.83
N VAL A 367 -16.49 -20.42 0.52
CA VAL A 367 -15.45 -19.74 -0.27
C VAL A 367 -16.06 -18.59 -1.06
N VAL A 368 -15.37 -17.45 -1.07
CA VAL A 368 -15.75 -16.23 -1.80
C VAL A 368 -14.52 -15.59 -2.47
N LYS A 369 -14.74 -14.72 -3.46
CA LYS A 369 -13.66 -14.06 -4.23
C LYS A 369 -13.78 -12.54 -4.17
N GLN A 370 -12.67 -11.87 -3.90
CA GLN A 370 -12.61 -10.42 -3.79
C GLN A 370 -13.08 -9.73 -5.08
N ALA A 371 -13.95 -8.73 -4.92
CA ALA A 371 -14.61 -7.99 -6.00
C ALA A 371 -15.41 -8.82 -7.03
N ASP A 372 -15.82 -10.05 -6.70
CA ASP A 372 -16.82 -10.82 -7.45
C ASP A 372 -17.98 -11.22 -6.52
N PHE A 373 -19.18 -10.77 -6.88
CA PHE A 373 -20.43 -11.00 -6.14
C PHE A 373 -21.46 -11.82 -6.93
N THR A 374 -21.09 -12.44 -8.05
CA THR A 374 -21.95 -13.33 -8.84
C THR A 374 -21.37 -14.72 -9.08
N GLY A 375 -20.06 -14.90 -8.92
CA GLY A 375 -19.42 -16.22 -8.90
C GLY A 375 -19.81 -17.05 -7.67
N ASN A 376 -20.09 -18.34 -7.88
CA ASN A 376 -20.18 -19.33 -6.81
C ASN A 376 -18.84 -20.05 -6.71
N TYR A 377 -18.25 -20.08 -5.51
CA TYR A 377 -16.89 -20.59 -5.30
C TYR A 377 -16.84 -21.73 -4.28
N THR A 378 -15.82 -22.57 -4.43
CA THR A 378 -15.63 -23.81 -3.69
C THR A 378 -14.19 -23.94 -3.22
N THR A 379 -13.90 -24.96 -2.40
CA THR A 379 -12.53 -25.30 -2.00
C THR A 379 -11.66 -25.80 -3.17
N ALA A 380 -12.21 -26.08 -4.35
CA ALA A 380 -11.43 -26.40 -5.55
C ALA A 380 -10.79 -25.16 -6.20
N ASP A 381 -11.41 -23.99 -6.08
CA ASP A 381 -10.97 -22.74 -6.73
C ASP A 381 -9.67 -22.15 -6.16
N ILE A 382 -9.20 -22.66 -5.01
CA ILE A 382 -8.04 -22.15 -4.26
C ILE A 382 -6.75 -22.86 -4.70
N SER A 383 -6.00 -22.28 -5.63
CA SER A 383 -4.72 -22.85 -6.10
C SER A 383 -3.48 -22.28 -5.39
N VAL A 384 -2.30 -22.78 -5.74
CA VAL A 384 -1.01 -22.33 -5.18
C VAL A 384 -0.65 -20.93 -5.70
N GLY A 385 -0.06 -20.10 -4.83
CA GLY A 385 0.13 -18.66 -5.05
C GLY A 385 -0.99 -17.79 -4.48
N GLN A 386 -2.23 -18.30 -4.47
CA GLN A 386 -3.42 -17.51 -4.16
C GLN A 386 -3.36 -16.88 -2.76
N GLN A 387 -3.55 -15.56 -2.70
CA GLN A 387 -3.59 -14.78 -1.46
C GLN A 387 -4.92 -14.97 -0.74
N LEU A 388 -4.88 -15.39 0.53
CA LEU A 388 -6.07 -15.73 1.31
C LEU A 388 -6.27 -14.83 2.54
N THR A 389 -7.53 -14.73 2.94
CA THR A 389 -7.98 -14.33 4.28
C THR A 389 -8.97 -15.38 4.73
N VAL A 390 -8.67 -16.06 5.82
CA VAL A 390 -9.39 -17.25 6.29
C VAL A 390 -9.85 -17.00 7.71
N THR A 391 -11.11 -17.29 8.01
CA THR A 391 -11.64 -17.32 9.36
C THR A 391 -11.95 -18.77 9.75
N GLY A 392 -11.65 -19.11 11.00
CA GLY A 392 -11.62 -20.49 11.43
C GLY A 392 -11.43 -20.68 12.93
N THR A 393 -11.03 -21.90 13.28
CA THR A 393 -10.68 -22.28 14.66
C THR A 393 -9.30 -22.94 14.67
N ILE A 394 -8.38 -22.43 15.48
CA ILE A 394 -7.05 -23.05 15.66
C ILE A 394 -7.20 -24.44 16.29
N THR A 395 -6.58 -25.45 15.69
CA THR A 395 -6.56 -26.84 16.19
C THR A 395 -5.22 -27.22 16.84
N ASP A 396 -4.11 -26.60 16.45
CA ASP A 396 -2.82 -26.71 17.13
C ASP A 396 -2.11 -25.35 17.17
N ASN A 397 -1.60 -24.97 18.35
CA ASN A 397 -0.81 -23.75 18.56
C ASN A 397 0.71 -23.97 18.45
N THR A 398 1.18 -25.21 18.27
CA THR A 398 2.60 -25.57 18.22
C THR A 398 3.12 -25.81 16.80
N GLN A 399 2.30 -26.37 15.90
CA GLN A 399 2.57 -26.42 14.45
C GLN A 399 1.71 -25.41 13.65
N LEU A 400 0.90 -24.61 14.34
CA LEU A 400 -0.07 -23.66 13.78
C LEU A 400 -0.98 -24.31 12.72
N ALA A 401 -1.96 -25.09 13.20
CA ALA A 401 -3.01 -25.67 12.37
C ALA A 401 -4.36 -24.97 12.61
N LEU A 402 -5.16 -24.79 11.57
CA LEU A 402 -6.49 -24.16 11.63
C LEU A 402 -7.49 -24.86 10.69
N ASN A 403 -8.70 -25.10 11.19
CA ASN A 403 -9.83 -25.56 10.38
C ASN A 403 -10.61 -24.35 9.84
N ALA A 404 -10.88 -24.32 8.54
CA ALA A 404 -11.52 -23.19 7.86
C ALA A 404 -13.05 -23.24 7.94
N ASP A 405 -13.67 -22.20 8.51
CA ASP A 405 -15.12 -21.98 8.37
C ASP A 405 -15.42 -21.19 7.06
N HIS A 406 -14.57 -20.22 6.73
CA HIS A 406 -14.76 -19.32 5.60
C HIS A 406 -13.43 -18.84 5.01
N VAL A 407 -13.34 -18.78 3.68
CA VAL A 407 -12.14 -18.37 2.92
C VAL A 407 -12.49 -17.30 1.89
N ARG A 408 -11.86 -16.12 2.00
CA ARG A 408 -11.82 -15.12 0.93
C ARG A 408 -10.53 -15.26 0.12
N MET A 409 -10.67 -15.53 -1.17
CA MET A 409 -9.61 -15.35 -2.17
C MET A 409 -9.48 -13.85 -2.47
N ASN A 410 -8.29 -13.29 -2.25
CA ASN A 410 -8.01 -11.85 -2.42
C ASN A 410 -7.24 -11.64 -3.72
N TYR A 411 -7.22 -10.39 -4.21
CA TYR A 411 -6.30 -10.03 -5.27
C TYR A 411 -4.86 -10.36 -4.85
N THR A 412 -4.20 -11.14 -5.69
CA THR A 412 -2.79 -11.54 -5.58
C THR A 412 -2.00 -10.71 -6.60
N SER A 413 -0.78 -10.31 -6.26
CA SER A 413 0.14 -9.61 -7.16
C SER A 413 1.33 -10.51 -7.48
N VAL A 414 1.48 -10.88 -8.76
CA VAL A 414 2.58 -11.69 -9.28
C VAL A 414 3.55 -10.78 -10.07
N SER A 415 4.86 -10.93 -9.87
CA SER A 415 5.85 -10.05 -10.50
C SER A 415 7.09 -10.78 -11.01
N GLY A 416 7.60 -10.32 -12.16
CA GLY A 416 8.70 -10.98 -12.87
C GLY A 416 9.00 -10.32 -14.20
N SER A 417 9.73 -11.01 -15.08
CA SER A 417 10.07 -10.51 -16.43
C SER A 417 9.24 -11.20 -17.51
N VAL A 418 8.71 -10.45 -18.46
CA VAL A 418 7.94 -10.97 -19.61
C VAL A 418 8.79 -11.93 -20.46
N VAL A 419 8.27 -13.12 -20.73
CA VAL A 419 8.88 -14.15 -21.61
C VAL A 419 8.17 -14.21 -22.96
N SER A 420 6.84 -14.09 -22.97
CA SER A 420 6.02 -13.97 -24.18
C SER A 420 4.95 -12.90 -23.99
N VAL A 421 4.57 -12.22 -25.08
CA VAL A 421 3.56 -11.15 -25.10
C VAL A 421 2.21 -11.63 -25.69
N SER A 422 2.18 -12.71 -26.46
CA SER A 422 0.92 -13.27 -27.00
C SER A 422 1.08 -14.76 -27.33
N PRO A 423 0.61 -15.70 -26.47
CA PRO A 423 0.01 -15.48 -25.15
C PRO A 423 0.98 -14.79 -24.17
N LEU A 424 0.44 -14.15 -23.13
CA LEU A 424 1.24 -13.48 -22.10
C LEU A 424 1.80 -14.54 -21.14
N ALA A 425 3.13 -14.65 -21.06
CA ALA A 425 3.82 -15.54 -20.13
C ALA A 425 5.02 -14.84 -19.49
N MET A 426 5.34 -15.20 -18.25
CA MET A 426 6.35 -14.52 -17.42
C MET A 426 7.32 -15.51 -16.76
N ASN A 427 8.59 -15.10 -16.65
CA ASN A 427 9.51 -15.68 -15.68
C ASN A 427 9.22 -15.00 -14.33
N LEU A 428 8.43 -15.70 -13.51
CA LEU A 428 7.85 -15.27 -12.25
C LEU A 428 8.90 -15.29 -11.13
N GLN A 429 9.15 -14.14 -10.50
CA GLN A 429 10.13 -14.00 -9.43
C GLN A 429 9.48 -13.95 -8.04
N ASN A 430 8.33 -13.28 -7.92
CA ASN A 430 7.64 -13.10 -6.65
C ASN A 430 6.11 -13.22 -6.76
N ILE A 431 5.49 -13.70 -5.69
CA ILE A 431 4.05 -13.61 -5.43
C ILE A 431 3.87 -12.86 -4.11
N ASP A 432 3.21 -11.70 -4.11
CA ASP A 432 3.07 -10.78 -2.95
C ASP A 432 4.41 -10.54 -2.20
N ARG A 433 5.48 -10.25 -2.96
CA ARG A 433 6.89 -10.12 -2.49
C ARG A 433 7.50 -11.37 -1.84
N ARG A 434 6.92 -12.55 -2.03
CA ARG A 434 7.52 -13.82 -1.62
C ARG A 434 8.23 -14.45 -2.81
N ARG A 435 9.54 -14.66 -2.70
CA ARG A 435 10.36 -15.34 -3.71
C ARG A 435 9.74 -16.65 -4.17
N ILE A 436 9.77 -16.90 -5.47
CA ILE A 436 9.07 -18.01 -6.12
C ILE A 436 9.51 -19.40 -5.64
N ALA A 437 10.75 -19.54 -5.16
CA ALA A 437 11.31 -20.78 -4.59
C ALA A 437 10.57 -21.29 -3.34
N LEU A 438 9.61 -20.54 -2.80
CA LEU A 438 8.73 -20.97 -1.72
C LEU A 438 7.50 -21.77 -2.19
N PHE A 439 7.15 -21.72 -3.47
CA PHE A 439 5.89 -22.23 -4.00
C PHE A 439 6.06 -23.58 -4.69
N ASP A 440 5.29 -24.57 -4.27
CA ASP A 440 5.22 -25.91 -4.85
C ASP A 440 3.96 -26.00 -5.74
N PHE A 441 4.14 -25.85 -7.04
CA PHE A 441 3.06 -25.86 -8.04
C PHE A 441 2.56 -27.27 -8.42
N THR A 442 3.01 -28.33 -7.74
CA THR A 442 2.59 -29.71 -8.03
C THR A 442 1.07 -29.89 -7.91
N GLY A 443 0.44 -30.40 -8.98
CA GLY A 443 -1.01 -30.63 -9.07
C GLY A 443 -1.87 -29.39 -9.37
N THR A 444 -1.27 -28.27 -9.77
CA THR A 444 -2.01 -27.08 -10.23
C THR A 444 -2.58 -27.24 -11.65
N GLY A 445 -1.97 -28.09 -12.47
CA GLY A 445 -2.38 -28.41 -13.84
C GLY A 445 -3.44 -29.49 -13.95
N THR A 446 -4.09 -29.57 -15.12
CA THR A 446 -4.98 -30.69 -15.45
C THR A 446 -4.27 -32.05 -15.48
N ASP A 447 -2.95 -32.04 -15.69
CA ASP A 447 -2.01 -33.13 -15.40
C ASP A 447 -0.62 -32.58 -14.98
N VAL A 448 0.29 -33.46 -14.56
CA VAL A 448 1.64 -33.11 -14.08
C VAL A 448 2.58 -32.52 -15.14
N SER A 449 2.15 -32.43 -16.41
CA SER A 449 2.87 -31.72 -17.48
C SER A 449 2.25 -30.36 -17.82
N THR A 450 1.18 -30.00 -17.13
CA THR A 450 0.49 -28.70 -17.19
C THR A 450 0.44 -27.99 -15.83
N ASP A 451 1.21 -28.48 -14.84
CA ASP A 451 1.49 -27.77 -13.59
C ASP A 451 2.24 -26.45 -13.88
N ALA A 452 1.88 -25.39 -13.15
CA ALA A 452 2.35 -24.03 -13.42
C ALA A 452 3.89 -23.91 -13.37
N ASP A 453 4.50 -23.54 -14.49
CA ASP A 453 5.95 -23.34 -14.61
C ASP A 453 6.33 -21.90 -14.23
N ALA A 454 7.05 -21.72 -13.13
CA ALA A 454 7.56 -20.42 -12.71
C ALA A 454 8.38 -19.68 -13.80
N SER A 455 9.04 -20.40 -14.71
CA SER A 455 9.83 -19.80 -15.78
C SER A 455 9.01 -19.40 -17.02
N ASN A 456 7.76 -19.89 -17.14
CA ASN A 456 6.81 -19.61 -18.22
C ASN A 456 5.37 -19.51 -17.67
N TYR A 457 5.18 -18.73 -16.61
CA TYR A 457 3.92 -18.62 -15.89
C TYR A 457 2.86 -17.93 -16.77
N GLU A 458 1.78 -18.63 -17.09
CA GLU A 458 0.82 -18.23 -18.12
C GLU A 458 -0.31 -17.34 -17.56
N VAL A 459 -0.58 -16.21 -18.23
CA VAL A 459 -1.44 -15.15 -17.71
C VAL A 459 -2.54 -14.78 -18.70
N ASP A 460 -3.79 -15.07 -18.33
CA ASP A 460 -4.97 -14.59 -19.03
C ASP A 460 -5.08 -13.06 -18.89
N SER A 461 -4.64 -12.36 -19.92
CA SER A 461 -4.76 -10.90 -20.03
C SER A 461 -6.15 -10.41 -20.43
N ALA A 462 -7.05 -11.32 -20.84
CA ALA A 462 -8.37 -11.06 -21.41
C ALA A 462 -8.39 -9.94 -22.47
N THR A 463 -8.71 -8.70 -22.07
CA THR A 463 -8.79 -7.51 -22.94
C THR A 463 -7.85 -6.37 -22.49
N LEU A 464 -6.89 -6.64 -21.61
CA LEU A 464 -5.90 -5.67 -21.16
C LEU A 464 -4.88 -5.40 -22.28
N SER A 465 -4.45 -4.15 -22.46
CA SER A 465 -3.53 -3.81 -23.55
C SER A 465 -2.11 -4.29 -23.26
N LEU A 466 -1.57 -5.11 -24.16
CA LEU A 466 -0.19 -5.60 -24.13
C LEU A 466 0.74 -4.76 -25.02
N SER A 467 0.23 -3.71 -25.67
CA SER A 467 0.89 -2.93 -26.73
C SER A 467 2.26 -2.36 -26.40
N ASN A 468 2.55 -2.17 -25.10
CA ASN A 468 3.77 -1.51 -24.62
C ASN A 468 4.77 -2.53 -24.02
N LEU A 469 4.35 -3.78 -23.79
CA LEU A 469 5.18 -4.80 -23.17
C LEU A 469 6.19 -5.34 -24.19
N GLN A 470 7.41 -5.60 -23.72
CA GLN A 470 8.50 -6.22 -24.48
C GLN A 470 9.02 -7.44 -23.73
N ILE A 471 9.63 -8.39 -24.42
CA ILE A 471 10.31 -9.52 -23.77
C ILE A 471 11.47 -8.98 -22.91
N GLY A 472 11.60 -9.48 -21.68
CA GLY A 472 12.53 -8.96 -20.67
C GLY A 472 12.05 -7.73 -19.89
N ALA A 473 10.89 -7.15 -20.23
CA ALA A 473 10.32 -6.06 -19.44
C ALA A 473 9.88 -6.56 -18.05
N PRO A 474 10.20 -5.83 -16.95
CA PRO A 474 9.66 -6.13 -15.64
C PRO A 474 8.17 -5.76 -15.60
N LEU A 475 7.34 -6.71 -15.18
CA LEU A 475 5.89 -6.59 -15.17
C LEU A 475 5.35 -7.03 -13.81
N ILE A 476 4.42 -6.24 -13.26
CA ILE A 476 3.55 -6.63 -12.15
C ILE A 476 2.16 -6.88 -12.71
N VAL A 477 1.60 -8.06 -12.41
CA VAL A 477 0.23 -8.45 -12.75
C VAL A 477 -0.54 -8.63 -11.45
N ARG A 478 -1.71 -8.01 -11.34
CA ARG A 478 -2.61 -8.17 -10.19
C ARG A 478 -3.92 -8.79 -10.63
N GLY A 479 -4.41 -9.78 -9.89
CA GLY A 479 -5.53 -10.63 -10.32
C GLY A 479 -5.80 -11.77 -9.34
N HIS A 480 -6.28 -12.90 -9.86
CA HIS A 480 -6.51 -14.13 -9.08
C HIS A 480 -5.83 -15.31 -9.79
N VAL A 481 -5.37 -16.29 -9.02
CA VAL A 481 -4.88 -17.56 -9.59
C VAL A 481 -6.07 -18.34 -10.15
N ARG A 482 -5.87 -19.14 -11.20
CA ARG A 482 -6.88 -20.09 -11.68
C ARG A 482 -7.11 -21.23 -10.66
N PRO A 483 -8.23 -21.98 -10.75
CA PRO A 483 -8.52 -23.10 -9.85
C PRO A 483 -7.42 -24.16 -9.77
N PHE A 484 -7.43 -24.97 -8.70
CA PHE A 484 -6.47 -26.06 -8.56
C PHE A 484 -6.81 -27.21 -9.52
N ALA A 485 -5.78 -27.88 -10.03
CA ALA A 485 -5.85 -28.87 -11.10
C ALA A 485 -6.57 -28.37 -12.38
N SER A 486 -6.36 -27.10 -12.77
CA SER A 486 -7.01 -26.48 -13.94
C SER A 486 -6.10 -25.65 -14.85
N ALA A 487 -4.79 -25.55 -14.59
CA ALA A 487 -3.86 -24.93 -15.54
C ALA A 487 -3.67 -25.80 -16.80
N PRO A 488 -3.36 -25.19 -17.98
CA PRO A 488 -3.13 -23.76 -18.19
C PRO A 488 -4.41 -22.98 -18.57
N GLU A 489 -4.44 -21.64 -18.51
CA GLU A 489 -3.42 -20.72 -17.97
C GLU A 489 -3.41 -20.71 -16.43
N ASP A 490 -2.33 -20.22 -15.82
CA ASP A 490 -2.13 -20.24 -14.37
C ASP A 490 -2.85 -19.10 -13.64
N PHE A 491 -2.96 -17.94 -14.28
CA PHE A 491 -3.41 -16.70 -13.64
C PHE A 491 -4.44 -15.93 -14.48
N THR A 492 -5.32 -15.17 -13.82
CA THR A 492 -6.29 -14.29 -14.48
C THR A 492 -6.05 -12.83 -14.08
N ALA A 493 -5.54 -12.03 -15.02
CA ALA A 493 -5.15 -10.65 -14.77
C ALA A 493 -6.37 -9.72 -14.65
N ARG A 494 -6.33 -8.85 -13.64
CA ARG A 494 -7.27 -7.74 -13.46
C ARG A 494 -6.66 -6.40 -13.91
N THR A 495 -5.36 -6.23 -13.70
CA THR A 495 -4.55 -5.07 -14.12
C THR A 495 -3.10 -5.47 -14.42
N LEU A 496 -2.47 -4.77 -15.35
CA LEU A 496 -1.05 -4.89 -15.70
C LEU A 496 -0.32 -3.58 -15.37
N LEU A 497 0.90 -3.67 -14.86
CA LEU A 497 1.76 -2.53 -14.54
C LEU A 497 3.17 -2.81 -15.06
N ASP A 498 3.50 -2.16 -16.19
CA ASP A 498 4.86 -2.11 -16.73
C ASP A 498 5.78 -1.32 -15.79
N ALA A 499 6.79 -2.00 -15.23
CA ALA A 499 7.78 -1.42 -14.35
C ALA A 499 9.06 -0.95 -15.07
N SER A 500 9.08 -1.01 -16.41
CA SER A 500 10.29 -0.76 -17.21
C SER A 500 10.95 0.57 -16.92
N ASN A 501 10.16 1.63 -16.71
CA ASN A 501 10.61 3.01 -16.47
C ASN A 501 10.29 3.46 -15.03
N MET A 502 10.58 2.63 -14.04
CA MET A 502 10.46 2.99 -12.61
C MET A 502 11.80 3.42 -12.01
N ARG A 503 11.77 3.82 -10.73
CA ARG A 503 12.98 3.92 -9.93
C ARG A 503 13.67 2.56 -9.87
N ALA A 504 15.00 2.57 -9.89
CA ALA A 504 15.80 1.37 -9.89
C ALA A 504 16.98 1.48 -8.91
N HIS A 505 17.23 0.37 -8.20
CA HIS A 505 18.46 0.13 -7.47
C HIS A 505 19.36 -0.78 -8.30
N LEU A 506 20.44 -0.24 -8.84
CA LEU A 506 21.51 -1.02 -9.47
C LEU A 506 22.51 -1.43 -8.40
N VAL A 507 22.81 -2.72 -8.32
CA VAL A 507 23.68 -3.35 -7.34
C VAL A 507 24.67 -4.28 -8.05
N THR A 508 25.96 -3.92 -8.01
CA THR A 508 27.05 -4.77 -8.48
C THR A 508 28.07 -5.06 -7.39
N GLY A 509 28.61 -6.27 -7.38
CA GLY A 509 29.62 -6.75 -6.44
C GLY A 509 30.69 -7.60 -7.11
N PHE A 510 31.95 -7.29 -6.83
CA PHE A 510 33.13 -7.92 -7.41
C PHE A 510 33.82 -8.68 -6.29
N ALA A 511 33.68 -10.01 -6.26
CA ALA A 511 33.95 -10.81 -5.05
C ALA A 511 35.40 -10.74 -4.56
N SER A 512 36.36 -10.68 -5.48
CA SER A 512 37.79 -10.46 -5.20
C SER A 512 38.24 -9.01 -5.39
N GLY A 513 37.29 -8.11 -5.65
CA GLY A 513 37.53 -6.81 -6.27
C GLY A 513 37.88 -6.89 -7.76
N SER A 514 37.77 -5.77 -8.48
CA SER A 514 38.16 -5.64 -9.88
C SER A 514 38.86 -4.31 -10.16
N LEU A 515 39.86 -4.32 -11.04
CA LEU A 515 40.50 -3.12 -11.58
C LEU A 515 39.73 -2.52 -12.78
N ASN A 516 38.82 -3.29 -13.39
CA ASN A 516 38.17 -2.96 -14.66
C ASN A 516 36.68 -2.63 -14.53
N ALA A 517 36.08 -2.81 -13.34
CA ALA A 517 34.64 -2.68 -13.03
C ALA A 517 33.93 -1.41 -13.53
N ILE A 518 34.67 -0.37 -13.92
CA ILE A 518 34.15 0.80 -14.63
C ILE A 518 34.93 0.97 -15.93
N SER A 519 34.26 0.70 -17.05
CA SER A 519 34.81 0.78 -18.41
C SER A 519 34.87 2.23 -18.95
N SER A 520 34.10 3.15 -18.37
CA SER A 520 34.16 4.58 -18.68
C SER A 520 33.76 5.48 -17.50
N ILE A 521 34.51 6.56 -17.29
CA ILE A 521 34.21 7.63 -16.33
C ILE A 521 34.23 8.95 -17.09
N SER A 522 33.09 9.64 -17.16
CA SER A 522 32.94 10.87 -17.94
C SER A 522 31.87 11.79 -17.35
N ASP A 523 31.83 13.05 -17.81
CA ASP A 523 30.81 14.05 -17.42
C ASP A 523 29.38 13.57 -17.74
N ALA A 524 29.23 12.67 -18.72
CA ALA A 524 27.96 12.03 -19.08
C ALA A 524 27.54 10.90 -18.12
N GLY A 525 28.43 10.42 -17.25
CA GLY A 525 28.17 9.31 -16.32
C GLY A 525 29.27 8.23 -16.29
N LEU A 526 28.94 7.14 -15.61
CA LEU A 526 29.75 5.93 -15.47
C LEU A 526 29.17 4.81 -16.33
N LEU A 527 30.03 4.04 -17.01
CA LEU A 527 29.68 2.76 -17.62
C LEU A 527 30.44 1.65 -16.90
N LEU A 528 29.75 0.59 -16.49
CA LEU A 528 30.37 -0.52 -15.77
C LEU A 528 31.03 -1.54 -16.73
N ASP A 529 31.93 -2.35 -16.19
CA ASP A 529 32.29 -3.65 -16.76
C ASP A 529 31.89 -4.72 -15.74
N LEU A 530 31.33 -5.83 -16.21
CA LEU A 530 30.81 -6.91 -15.35
C LEU A 530 31.55 -8.24 -15.57
N GLN A 531 32.65 -8.26 -16.34
CA GLN A 531 33.48 -9.46 -16.55
C GLN A 531 33.99 -10.09 -15.24
N ASP A 532 34.29 -9.25 -14.23
CA ASP A 532 34.80 -9.66 -12.91
C ASP A 532 33.68 -9.74 -11.84
N ALA A 533 32.40 -9.64 -12.22
CA ALA A 533 31.29 -9.64 -11.26
C ALA A 533 31.10 -11.02 -10.61
N GLY A 534 30.85 -11.03 -9.30
CA GLY A 534 30.24 -12.18 -8.63
C GLY A 534 28.71 -12.05 -8.66
N ASP A 535 28.00 -12.92 -7.93
CA ASP A 535 26.53 -13.12 -7.88
C ASP A 535 25.64 -11.86 -7.69
N ARG A 536 26.24 -10.69 -7.50
CA ARG A 536 25.60 -9.37 -7.48
C ARG A 536 25.89 -8.63 -8.78
N HIS A 537 24.99 -8.76 -9.75
CA HIS A 537 25.02 -8.07 -11.04
C HIS A 537 23.60 -7.70 -11.47
N HIS A 538 22.86 -6.97 -10.63
CA HIS A 538 21.42 -6.81 -10.75
C HIS A 538 20.95 -5.35 -10.78
N MET A 539 19.86 -5.09 -11.50
CA MET A 539 19.07 -3.86 -11.41
C MET A 539 17.64 -4.21 -10.96
N ILE A 540 17.29 -3.81 -9.74
CA ILE A 540 15.99 -4.08 -9.11
C ILE A 540 15.05 -2.92 -9.42
N ARG A 541 13.84 -3.23 -9.92
CA ARG A 541 12.76 -2.28 -10.23
C ARG A 541 11.44 -2.84 -9.68
N ALA A 542 10.84 -2.16 -8.70
CA ALA A 542 9.58 -2.60 -8.07
C ALA A 542 9.60 -4.09 -7.62
N GLY A 543 10.61 -4.46 -6.82
CA GLY A 543 10.85 -5.83 -6.36
C GLY A 543 11.27 -6.85 -7.43
N ILE A 544 11.30 -6.48 -8.71
CA ILE A 544 11.71 -7.35 -9.83
C ILE A 544 13.19 -7.15 -10.11
N SER A 545 13.98 -8.21 -9.96
CA SER A 545 15.40 -8.22 -10.29
C SER A 545 15.62 -8.41 -11.79
N THR A 546 16.45 -7.58 -12.40
CA THR A 546 16.92 -7.74 -13.78
C THR A 546 18.41 -8.04 -13.74
N ASP A 547 18.81 -9.23 -14.21
CA ASP A 547 20.22 -9.59 -14.34
C ASP A 547 20.89 -8.76 -15.44
N LEU A 548 21.90 -7.98 -15.07
CA LEU A 548 22.69 -7.13 -15.98
C LEU A 548 23.55 -7.95 -16.95
N LEU A 549 23.92 -9.18 -16.60
CA LEU A 549 24.62 -10.11 -17.50
C LEU A 549 23.70 -10.69 -18.58
N SER A 550 22.38 -10.68 -18.35
CA SER A 550 21.40 -11.08 -19.37
C SER A 550 21.09 -9.98 -20.41
N LEU A 551 21.54 -8.74 -20.15
CA LEU A 551 21.32 -7.59 -21.04
C LEU A 551 22.35 -7.54 -22.17
N ILE A 552 21.89 -7.19 -23.38
CA ILE A 552 22.76 -6.97 -24.56
C ILE A 552 23.73 -5.80 -24.32
N THR A 553 23.34 -4.80 -23.54
CA THR A 553 24.17 -3.65 -23.13
C THR A 553 23.86 -3.26 -21.68
N VAL A 554 24.90 -3.13 -20.86
CA VAL A 554 24.77 -2.68 -19.46
C VAL A 554 24.33 -1.21 -19.43
N PRO A 555 23.39 -0.82 -18.54
CA PRO A 555 22.97 0.58 -18.38
C PRO A 555 24.12 1.53 -18.06
N MET A 556 24.06 2.75 -18.60
CA MET A 556 24.93 3.84 -18.17
C MET A 556 24.35 4.54 -16.94
N ILE A 557 25.15 4.72 -15.89
CA ILE A 557 24.75 5.43 -14.67
C ILE A 557 25.06 6.92 -14.88
N VAL A 558 24.04 7.71 -15.17
CA VAL A 558 24.17 9.14 -15.51
C VAL A 558 23.77 10.02 -14.31
N PRO A 559 24.39 11.19 -14.09
CA PRO A 559 23.94 12.13 -13.04
C PRO A 559 22.59 12.76 -13.40
N THR A 560 21.99 13.48 -12.45
CA THR A 560 20.88 14.41 -12.77
C THR A 560 21.37 15.59 -13.62
N ASP A 561 20.49 16.22 -14.39
CA ASP A 561 20.74 17.44 -15.18
C ASP A 561 21.45 18.57 -14.39
N SER A 562 21.28 18.60 -13.08
CA SER A 562 21.86 19.62 -12.20
C SER A 562 23.28 19.31 -11.73
N GLY A 563 23.79 18.10 -11.98
CA GLY A 563 25.03 17.56 -11.40
C GLY A 563 24.96 17.23 -9.90
N ASN A 564 23.98 17.77 -9.16
CA ASN A 564 23.86 17.57 -7.72
C ASN A 564 23.33 16.17 -7.37
N GLY A 565 23.78 15.66 -6.23
CA GLY A 565 23.37 14.37 -5.67
C GLY A 565 24.08 14.04 -4.36
N LEU A 566 24.13 12.76 -4.02
CA LEU A 566 24.87 12.20 -2.89
C LEU A 566 25.77 11.08 -3.42
N TYR A 567 26.99 11.43 -3.80
CA TYR A 567 27.95 10.50 -4.38
C TYR A 567 29.01 10.13 -3.34
N VAL A 568 29.26 8.84 -3.15
CA VAL A 568 30.04 8.29 -2.03
C VAL A 568 31.17 7.41 -2.53
N ILE A 569 32.37 7.65 -2.01
CA ILE A 569 33.53 6.76 -2.17
C ILE A 569 33.91 6.25 -0.79
N VAL A 570 33.79 4.95 -0.57
CA VAL A 570 34.28 4.26 0.63
C VAL A 570 35.60 3.58 0.28
N ARG A 571 36.65 3.82 1.06
CA ARG A 571 37.90 3.07 1.00
C ARG A 571 38.25 2.59 2.39
N ASP A 572 38.31 1.27 2.59
CA ASP A 572 38.45 0.65 3.91
C ASP A 572 37.38 1.18 4.89
N THR A 573 37.76 1.80 6.01
CA THR A 573 36.83 2.46 6.95
C THR A 573 36.60 3.95 6.66
N ALA A 574 37.21 4.51 5.61
CA ALA A 574 37.13 5.94 5.29
C ALA A 574 36.04 6.23 4.25
N VAL A 575 34.98 6.92 4.68
CA VAL A 575 33.89 7.39 3.81
C VAL A 575 34.16 8.82 3.35
N ARG A 576 34.09 9.08 2.05
CA ARG A 576 34.07 10.43 1.45
C ARG A 576 32.76 10.65 0.72
N VAL A 577 32.17 11.82 0.91
CA VAL A 577 30.87 12.21 0.35
C VAL A 577 31.05 13.47 -0.50
N TYR A 578 30.42 13.48 -1.67
CA TYR A 578 30.46 14.54 -2.67
C TYR A 578 29.02 14.91 -3.02
N THR A 579 28.70 16.21 -3.02
CA THR A 579 27.35 16.71 -3.34
C THR A 579 27.14 17.04 -4.82
N ASP A 580 28.22 16.96 -5.61
CA ASP A 580 28.29 17.26 -7.04
C ASP A 580 29.02 16.13 -7.77
N PHE A 581 28.55 15.78 -8.96
CA PHE A 581 29.08 14.68 -9.77
C PHE A 581 30.47 14.98 -10.33
N SER A 582 30.77 16.22 -10.75
CA SER A 582 32.09 16.55 -11.33
C SER A 582 33.22 16.39 -10.30
N SER A 583 32.94 16.75 -9.05
CA SER A 583 33.82 16.59 -7.89
C SER A 583 34.03 15.11 -7.53
N PHE A 584 32.97 14.30 -7.58
CA PHE A 584 33.01 12.85 -7.38
C PHE A 584 33.79 12.14 -8.48
N GLN A 585 33.49 12.43 -9.75
CA GLN A 585 34.15 11.93 -10.95
C GLN A 585 35.66 12.20 -10.92
N SER A 586 36.06 13.41 -10.54
CA SER A 586 37.46 13.80 -10.38
C SER A 586 38.16 13.01 -9.27
N ALA A 587 37.49 12.82 -8.12
CA ALA A 587 38.01 12.05 -7.01
C ALA A 587 38.10 10.54 -7.31
N LEU A 588 37.12 9.98 -8.04
CA LEU A 588 37.10 8.57 -8.45
C LEU A 588 38.24 8.26 -9.43
N ASN A 589 38.43 9.10 -10.46
CA ASN A 589 39.57 9.00 -11.37
C ASN A 589 40.92 9.11 -10.63
N THR A 590 40.99 9.90 -9.55
CA THR A 590 42.19 10.02 -8.71
C THR A 590 42.40 8.79 -7.80
N ALA A 591 41.32 8.09 -7.43
CA ALA A 591 41.36 6.93 -6.54
C ALA A 591 41.65 5.61 -7.29
N LEU A 592 41.29 5.51 -8.56
CA LEU A 592 41.54 4.35 -9.43
C LEU A 592 42.94 4.43 -10.05
N ASP A 593 43.95 4.35 -9.19
CA ASP A 593 45.39 4.45 -9.49
C ASP A 593 46.00 3.21 -10.20
N GLY A 594 45.18 2.30 -10.69
CA GLY A 594 45.59 1.00 -11.25
C GLY A 594 45.99 -0.06 -10.21
N ASN A 595 46.05 0.30 -8.92
CA ASN A 595 46.32 -0.63 -7.80
C ASN A 595 45.17 -0.68 -6.77
N THR A 596 44.09 0.05 -7.03
CA THR A 596 42.91 0.15 -6.17
C THR A 596 41.74 -0.57 -6.83
N LEU A 597 41.26 -1.63 -6.19
CA LEU A 597 40.16 -2.47 -6.66
C LEU A 597 38.80 -1.87 -6.27
N ILE A 598 37.82 -1.93 -7.17
CA ILE A 598 36.41 -1.73 -6.86
C ILE A 598 35.81 -3.05 -6.37
N THR A 599 35.15 -3.05 -5.22
CA THR A 599 34.46 -4.24 -4.66
C THR A 599 32.95 -4.21 -4.86
N SER A 600 32.35 -3.02 -5.04
CA SER A 600 30.93 -2.87 -5.37
C SER A 600 30.60 -1.49 -5.93
N VAL A 601 29.68 -1.41 -6.88
CA VAL A 601 29.02 -0.16 -7.29
C VAL A 601 27.52 -0.29 -7.05
N HIS A 602 26.96 0.64 -6.28
CA HIS A 602 25.53 0.78 -6.07
C HIS A 602 25.07 2.12 -6.64
N ALA A 603 23.95 2.16 -7.35
CA ALA A 603 23.35 3.40 -7.84
C ALA A 603 21.82 3.38 -7.69
N ASN A 604 21.25 4.49 -7.21
CA ASN A 604 19.82 4.64 -6.97
C ASN A 604 19.29 5.86 -7.74
N GLY A 605 18.35 5.61 -8.64
CA GLY A 605 17.91 6.60 -9.62
C GLY A 605 16.60 6.23 -10.33
N GLN A 606 16.26 7.02 -11.34
CA GLN A 606 15.17 6.73 -12.28
C GLN A 606 15.76 6.07 -13.53
N TYR A 607 15.26 4.90 -13.91
CA TYR A 607 15.74 4.23 -15.13
C TYR A 607 14.87 4.59 -16.35
N ASP A 608 15.52 4.89 -17.47
CA ASP A 608 14.90 5.07 -18.79
C ASP A 608 15.29 3.89 -19.69
N ALA A 609 14.31 3.06 -20.03
CA ALA A 609 14.49 1.87 -20.84
C ALA A 609 14.72 2.15 -22.33
N ASN A 610 14.38 3.35 -22.82
CA ASN A 610 14.59 3.78 -24.21
C ASN A 610 16.02 4.27 -24.42
N LEU A 611 16.59 4.92 -23.40
CA LEU A 611 17.98 5.42 -23.41
C LEU A 611 19.00 4.40 -22.86
N ASN A 612 18.54 3.36 -22.15
CA ASN A 612 19.36 2.46 -21.34
C ASN A 612 20.23 3.21 -20.31
N GLN A 613 19.59 4.11 -19.57
CA GLN A 613 20.24 5.01 -18.61
C GLN A 613 19.58 4.97 -17.24
N LEU A 614 20.41 4.92 -16.19
CA LEU A 614 19.98 5.10 -14.81
C LEU A 614 20.35 6.52 -14.35
N VAL A 615 19.36 7.42 -14.35
CA VAL A 615 19.49 8.82 -13.92
C VAL A 615 19.57 8.86 -12.39
N SER A 616 20.78 8.92 -11.86
CA SER A 616 21.10 8.72 -10.45
C SER A 616 21.47 10.01 -9.73
N ALA A 617 20.78 10.23 -8.61
CA ALA A 617 21.15 11.23 -7.60
C ALA A 617 21.90 10.61 -6.40
N LYS A 618 22.15 9.30 -6.40
CA LYS A 618 22.79 8.56 -5.31
C LYS A 618 23.70 7.45 -5.88
N ILE A 619 25.02 7.60 -5.78
CA ILE A 619 25.98 6.57 -6.22
C ILE A 619 26.92 6.25 -5.05
N ASN A 620 27.20 4.97 -4.79
CA ASN A 620 28.13 4.52 -3.75
C ASN A 620 29.09 3.49 -4.33
N ILE A 621 30.39 3.79 -4.27
CA ILE A 621 31.47 2.92 -4.74
C ILE A 621 32.33 2.52 -3.54
N ARG A 622 32.56 1.22 -3.38
CA ARG A 622 33.49 0.68 -2.38
C ARG A 622 34.80 0.25 -3.04
N LEU A 623 35.90 0.67 -2.43
CA LEU A 623 37.27 0.45 -2.87
C LEU A 623 38.09 -0.30 -1.81
N THR A 624 39.02 -1.14 -2.26
CA THR A 624 40.09 -1.75 -1.44
C THR A 624 41.45 -1.55 -2.13
N GLY A 625 42.55 -1.64 -1.37
CA GLY A 625 43.87 -1.90 -1.97
C GLY A 625 44.00 -3.34 -2.47
N LEU A 626 44.95 -3.54 -3.38
CA LEU A 626 45.60 -4.84 -3.65
C LEU A 626 46.46 -5.32 -2.45
#